data_AF-A0AAJ2U692-F1
#
_entry.id   AF-A0AAJ2U692-F1
#
_cell.length_a   1.000
_cell.length_b   1.000
_cell.length_c   1.000
_cell.angle_alpha   90.00
_cell.angle_beta   90.00
_cell.angle_gamma   90.00
#
_symmetry.space_group_name_H-M   'P 1'
#
loop_
_entity.id
_entity.type
_entity.pdbx_description
1 polymer ?
#
loop_
_entity_poly.entity_id
_entity_poly.type
_entity_poly.pdbx_seq_one_letter_code
_entity_poly.pdbx_strand_id
1 'polypeptide(L)' 'FNILLQVLEDGRLTDSKGRVVDFRNTVLIMTSNVGAHELKRQKYVGFSVNDNQQDHKQMKSKVMDELKKAFRPEFLNRV' A
#
# COMPACT_ATOMS: atom_id res chain seq x y z
N PHE A 1 5.42 9.02 17.46
CA PHE A 1 4.70 7.78 17.84
C PHE A 1 3.87 7.36 16.64
N ASN A 2 4.04 6.13 16.14
CA ASN A 2 3.41 5.67 14.89
C ASN A 2 1.92 5.37 15.12
N ILE A 3 1.10 6.43 15.14
CA ILE A 3 -0.36 6.40 15.27
C ILE A 3 -1.00 5.35 14.36
N LEU A 4 -0.49 5.22 13.13
CA LEU A 4 -0.99 4.25 12.16
C LEU A 4 -0.68 2.79 12.56
N LEU A 5 0.47 2.53 13.15
CA LEU A 5 0.80 1.19 13.66
C LEU A 5 -0.10 0.84 14.84
N GLN A 6 -0.39 1.80 15.73
CA GLN A 6 -1.32 1.58 16.84
C GLN A 6 -2.72 1.17 16.34
N VAL A 7 -3.22 1.78 15.26
CA VAL A 7 -4.49 1.39 14.64
C VAL A 7 -4.42 -0.03 14.06
N LEU A 8 -3.32 -0.39 13.39
CA LEU A 8 -3.15 -1.70 12.77
C LEU A 8 -2.91 -2.83 13.79
N GLU A 9 -2.32 -2.54 14.94
CA GLU A 9 -2.01 -3.54 15.98
C GLU A 9 -3.13 -3.68 17.00
N ASP A 10 -3.56 -2.58 17.61
CA ASP A 10 -4.52 -2.61 18.72
C ASP A 10 -5.97 -2.46 18.25
N GLY A 11 -6.18 -2.10 16.97
CA GLY A 11 -7.50 -1.74 16.47
C GLY A 11 -8.11 -0.55 17.21
N ARG A 12 -7.29 0.29 17.85
CA ARG A 12 -7.74 1.43 18.65
C ARG A 12 -6.81 2.62 18.49
N LEU A 13 -7.37 3.82 18.53
CA LEU A 13 -6.60 5.05 18.54
C LEU A 13 -7.10 6.01 19.61
N THR A 14 -6.19 6.56 20.40
CA THR A 14 -6.49 7.66 21.31
C THR A 14 -6.08 8.97 20.65
N ASP A 15 -7.03 9.89 20.45
CA ASP A 15 -6.74 11.21 19.90
C ASP A 15 -6.04 12.13 20.93
N SER A 16 -5.61 13.32 20.48
CA SER A 16 -4.94 14.30 21.35
C SER A 16 -5.83 14.91 22.43
N LYS A 17 -7.14 14.66 22.39
CA LYS A 17 -8.13 15.08 23.39
C LYS A 17 -8.53 13.94 24.34
N GLY A 18 -7.84 12.79 24.25
CA GLY A 18 -8.08 11.62 25.10
C GLY A 18 -9.26 10.75 24.68
N ARG A 19 -9.85 10.96 23.50
CA ARG A 19 -10.96 10.14 23.00
C ARG A 19 -10.40 8.87 22.38
N VAL A 20 -10.92 7.72 22.82
CA VAL A 20 -10.57 6.41 22.26
C VAL A 20 -11.56 6.05 21.16
N VAL A 21 -11.05 5.78 19.97
CA VAL A 21 -11.79 5.32 18.79
C VAL A 21 -11.44 3.86 18.53
N ASP A 22 -12.46 3.05 18.22
CA ASP A 22 -12.33 1.62 17.94
C ASP A 22 -12.39 1.36 16.42
N PHE A 23 -11.44 0.58 15.92
CA PHE A 23 -11.25 0.17 14.53
C PHE A 23 -11.41 -1.34 14.33
N ARG A 24 -11.77 -2.13 15.36
CA ARG A 24 -11.90 -3.61 15.29
C ARG A 24 -12.96 -4.09 14.29
N ASN A 25 -13.91 -3.23 13.93
CA ASN A 25 -14.97 -3.50 12.94
C ASN A 25 -14.90 -2.52 11.75
N THR A 26 -13.68 -2.17 11.33
CA THR A 26 -13.46 -1.17 10.28
C THR A 26 -12.55 -1.73 9.20
N VAL A 27 -12.90 -1.47 7.93
CA VAL A 27 -12.01 -1.72 6.79
C VAL A 27 -11.18 -0.46 6.57
N LEU A 28 -9.87 -0.57 6.82
CA LEU A 28 -8.95 0.53 6.56
C LEU A 28 -8.46 0.49 5.11
N ILE A 29 -8.89 1.46 4.30
CA ILE A 29 -8.42 1.61 2.92
C ILE A 29 -7.37 2.72 2.89
N MET A 30 -6.17 2.38 2.43
CA MET A 30 -5.07 3.32 2.26
C MET A 30 -4.69 3.41 0.80
N THR A 31 -4.48 4.62 0.32
CA THR A 31 -4.04 4.89 -1.06
C THR A 31 -2.68 5.56 -1.02
N SER A 32 -1.76 5.12 -1.86
CA SER A 32 -0.46 5.75 -2.04
C SER A 32 -0.29 6.17 -3.49
N ASN A 33 0.41 7.28 -3.71
CA ASN A 33 0.83 7.73 -5.04
C ASN A 33 2.09 6.98 -5.54
N VAL A 34 2.64 6.06 -4.73
CA VAL A 34 3.80 5.23 -5.07
C VAL A 34 3.54 4.37 -6.31
N GLY A 35 4.49 4.33 -7.24
CA GLY A 35 4.38 3.54 -8.48
C GLY A 35 3.57 4.20 -9.61
N ALA A 36 2.95 5.36 -9.38
CA ALA A 36 2.17 6.07 -10.40
C ALA A 36 2.98 6.49 -11.64
N HIS A 37 4.28 6.72 -11.48
CA HIS A 37 5.19 7.09 -12.58
C HIS A 37 5.54 5.90 -13.49
N GLU A 38 5.78 4.72 -12.90
CA GLU A 38 6.14 3.50 -13.65
C GLU A 38 4.94 2.93 -14.43
N LEU A 39 3.74 3.02 -13.85
CA LEU A 39 2.48 2.67 -14.52
C LEU A 39 2.23 3.52 -15.79
N LYS A 40 2.71 4.77 -15.83
CA LYS A 40 2.57 5.65 -16.99
C LYS A 40 3.57 5.32 -18.11
N ARG A 41 4.79 4.87 -17.78
CA ARG A 41 5.84 4.55 -18.78
C ARG A 41 5.53 3.25 -19.56
N GLN A 42 4.87 2.27 -18.94
CA GLN A 42 4.52 1.01 -19.62
C GLN A 42 3.50 1.17 -20.76
N LYS A 43 2.79 2.29 -20.88
CA LYS A 43 1.84 2.50 -21.98
C LYS A 43 2.48 2.76 -23.35
N TYR A 44 3.79 3.01 -23.44
CA TYR A 44 4.44 3.53 -24.66
C TYR A 44 5.38 2.55 -25.40
N VAL A 45 5.48 1.27 -25.02
CA VAL A 45 6.40 0.33 -25.70
C VAL A 45 5.67 -0.96 -26.09
N GLY A 46 5.19 -1.03 -27.34
CA GLY A 46 4.96 -2.26 -28.11
C GLY A 46 4.01 -3.30 -27.52
N PHE A 47 2.70 -3.13 -27.70
CA PHE A 47 1.69 -4.17 -27.44
C PHE A 47 1.86 -5.34 -28.43
N SER A 48 2.44 -6.45 -27.98
CA SER A 48 2.13 -7.78 -28.52
C SER A 48 1.15 -8.43 -27.55
N VAL A 49 -0.05 -8.75 -28.05
CA VAL A 49 -1.29 -8.98 -27.28
C VAL A 49 -1.31 -10.32 -26.50
N ASN A 50 -0.18 -11.03 -26.39
CA ASN A 50 -0.16 -12.44 -26.00
C ASN A 50 0.50 -12.77 -24.64
N ASP A 51 0.83 -11.80 -23.77
CA ASP A 51 1.50 -12.10 -22.49
C ASP A 51 0.98 -11.34 -21.25
N ASN A 52 -0.34 -11.13 -21.20
CA ASN A 52 -1.02 -10.35 -20.14
C ASN A 52 -0.72 -10.83 -18.70
N GLN A 53 -0.45 -12.12 -18.48
CA GLN A 53 -0.13 -12.63 -17.13
C GLN A 53 1.29 -12.27 -16.70
N GLN A 54 2.25 -12.29 -17.62
CA GLN A 54 3.64 -11.97 -17.33
C GLN A 54 3.79 -10.46 -17.04
N ASP A 55 3.10 -9.62 -17.80
CA ASP A 55 3.05 -8.18 -17.57
C ASP A 55 2.43 -7.81 -16.21
N HIS A 56 1.35 -8.48 -15.81
CA HIS A 56 0.71 -8.21 -14.51
C HIS A 56 1.62 -8.57 -13.32
N LYS A 57 2.33 -9.71 -13.40
CA LYS A 57 3.30 -10.11 -12.36
C LYS A 57 4.45 -9.12 -12.25
N GLN A 58 5.01 -8.70 -13.39
CA GLN A 58 6.11 -7.72 -13.40
C GLN A 58 5.67 -6.36 -12.86
N MET A 59 4.47 -5.91 -13.24
CA MET A 59 3.89 -4.66 -12.74
C MET A 59 3.65 -4.73 -11.22
N LYS A 60 3.06 -5.82 -10.73
CA LYS A 60 2.88 -6.04 -9.28
C LYS A 60 4.20 -6.03 -8.54
N SER A 61 5.24 -6.71 -9.06
CA SER A 61 6.57 -6.72 -8.43
C SER A 61 7.15 -5.32 -8.30
N LYS A 62 7.14 -4.53 -9.38
CA LYS A 62 7.66 -3.14 -9.36
C LYS A 62 6.92 -2.28 -8.33
N VAL A 63 5.59 -2.38 -8.28
CA VAL A 63 4.79 -1.64 -7.29
C VAL A 63 5.15 -2.08 -5.86
N MET A 64 5.30 -3.38 -5.62
CA MET A 64 5.70 -3.90 -4.30
C MET A 64 7.10 -3.46 -3.89
N ASP A 65 8.05 -3.38 -4.82
CA ASP A 65 9.41 -2.93 -4.54
C ASP A 65 9.46 -1.44 -4.19
N GLU A 66 8.68 -0.62 -4.88
CA GLU A 66 8.53 0.80 -4.54
C GLU A 66 7.80 1.00 -3.21
N LEU A 67 6.79 0.18 -2.91
CA LEU A 67 6.13 0.18 -1.59
C LEU A 67 7.10 -0.18 -0.46
N LYS A 68 7.99 -1.17 -0.66
CA LYS A 68 9.04 -1.54 0.30
C LYS A 68 10.07 -0.44 0.54
N LYS A 69 10.33 0.41 -0.46
CA LYS A 69 11.22 1.58 -0.30
C LYS A 69 10.52 2.72 0.46
N ALA A 70 9.23 2.91 0.21
CA ALA A 70 8.46 4.02 0.77
C ALA A 70 7.96 3.76 2.20
N PHE A 71 7.61 2.51 2.52
CA PHE A 71 7.06 2.11 3.81
C PHE A 71 8.01 1.21 4.56
N ARG A 72 7.97 1.31 5.90
CA ARG A 72 8.78 0.45 6.75
C ARG A 72 8.24 -0.99 6.77
N PRO A 73 9.10 -2.02 6.93
CA PRO A 73 8.65 -3.42 6.92
C PRO A 73 7.57 -3.73 7.96
N GLU A 74 7.59 -3.10 9.13
CA GLU A 74 6.58 -3.30 10.16
C GLU A 74 5.17 -2.90 9.70
N PHE A 75 5.05 -1.91 8.83
CA PHE A 75 3.76 -1.51 8.27
C PHE A 75 3.29 -2.51 7.22
N LEU A 76 4.18 -2.95 6.33
CA LEU A 76 3.84 -3.91 5.27
C LEU A 76 3.45 -5.29 5.81
N ASN A 77 4.01 -5.71 6.95
CA ASN A 77 3.66 -6.98 7.59
C ASN A 77 2.27 -6.99 8.25
N ARG A 78 1.54 -5.86 8.21
CA ARG A 78 0.24 -5.66 8.86
C ARG A 78 -0.90 -5.35 7.88
N VAL A 79 -0.65 -5.41 6.57
CA VAL A 79 -1.61 -5.12 5.48
C VAL A 79 -1.80 -6.34 4.59
#